data_AF-A0A665WB67-F1
#
_entry.id   AF-A0A665WB67-F1
#
_cell.length_a   1.000
_cell.length_b   1.000
_cell.length_c   1.000
_cell.angle_alpha   90.00
_cell.angle_beta   90.00
_cell.angle_gamma   90.00
#
_symmetry.space_group_name_H-M   'P 1'
#
loop_
_entity.id
_entity.type
_entity.pdbx_description
1 polymer ?
#
loop_
_entity_poly.entity_id
_entity_poly.type
_entity_poly.pdbx_seq_one_letter_code
_entity_poly.pdbx_strand_id
1 'polypeptide(L)'
;MKDKLTGNDTPEVLTRESWMTELPPELQHIGLGARTFKKRSGPENKDRSIWTDTPADRERKECLERKKKGESEQDSAPQVFPKDREMAEKVSKYNESKRAESLMTLHEKKMKEKAKEKADKPVERRPFDRDADLQVNRFDEAQKQRLLKKSQELNTRFSHSKDRMFL
;
A
#
# COMPACT_ATOMS: atom_id res chain seq x y z
N MET A 1 -53.73 -17.35 25.22
CA MET A 1 -53.66 -18.38 24.15
C MET A 1 -54.47 -18.02 22.89
N LYS A 2 -55.27 -16.94 22.89
CA LYS A 2 -56.09 -16.54 21.73
C LYS A 2 -55.34 -15.60 20.78
N ASP A 3 -54.34 -14.88 21.31
CA ASP A 3 -53.57 -13.87 20.58
C ASP A 3 -52.51 -14.47 19.63
N LYS A 4 -52.27 -15.79 19.69
CA LYS A 4 -51.40 -16.52 18.74
C LYS A 4 -52.12 -17.00 17.48
N LEU A 5 -53.43 -16.77 17.36
CA LEU A 5 -54.26 -17.26 16.25
C LEU A 5 -54.64 -16.17 15.25
N THR A 6 -54.57 -14.90 15.65
CA THR A 6 -54.76 -13.75 14.76
C THR A 6 -53.38 -13.24 14.35
N GLY A 7 -52.85 -13.72 13.23
CA GLY A 7 -51.52 -13.40 12.71
C GLY A 7 -51.32 -11.93 12.34
N ASN A 8 -51.30 -11.07 13.36
CA ASN A 8 -50.83 -9.68 13.29
C ASN A 8 -49.41 -9.55 13.86
N ASP A 9 -48.63 -10.62 13.78
CA ASP A 9 -47.19 -10.53 13.96
C ASP A 9 -46.62 -10.07 12.61
N THR A 10 -46.36 -8.77 12.50
CA THR A 10 -45.34 -8.30 11.53
C THR A 10 -44.15 -9.23 11.67
N PRO A 11 -43.59 -9.79 10.58
CA PRO A 11 -42.50 -10.74 10.70
C PRO A 11 -41.31 -9.99 11.29
N GLU A 12 -41.19 -10.06 12.61
CA GLU A 12 -40.01 -9.63 13.33
C GLU A 12 -38.96 -10.63 12.87
N VAL A 13 -38.22 -10.21 11.84
CA VAL A 13 -37.14 -10.98 11.23
C VAL A 13 -36.34 -11.52 12.40
N LEU A 14 -36.18 -12.85 12.49
CA LEU A 14 -35.47 -13.49 13.59
C LEU A 14 -34.02 -13.00 13.59
N THR A 15 -33.79 -11.87 14.24
CA THR A 15 -32.49 -11.24 14.40
C THR A 15 -31.79 -11.94 15.55
N ARG A 16 -30.53 -12.31 15.32
CA ARG A 16 -29.70 -12.86 16.39
C ARG A 16 -29.53 -11.78 17.47
N GLU A 17 -29.62 -12.20 18.72
CA GLU A 17 -29.42 -11.32 19.87
C GLU A 17 -28.03 -10.67 19.81
N SER A 18 -27.92 -9.44 20.32
CA SER A 18 -26.73 -8.59 20.14
C SER A 18 -25.43 -9.21 20.66
N TRP A 19 -25.47 -10.02 21.72
CA TRP A 19 -24.30 -10.74 22.24
C TRP A 19 -23.79 -11.87 21.31
N MET A 20 -24.59 -12.29 20.33
CA MET A 20 -24.19 -13.28 19.31
C MET A 20 -23.61 -12.64 18.04
N THR A 21 -23.86 -11.35 17.80
CA THR A 21 -23.42 -10.63 16.59
C THR A 21 -22.37 -9.56 16.89
N GLU A 22 -22.40 -8.99 18.08
CA GLU A 22 -21.50 -7.92 18.51
C GLU A 22 -20.56 -8.45 19.58
N LEU A 23 -19.26 -8.20 19.38
CA LEU A 23 -18.27 -8.54 20.37
C LEU A 23 -18.48 -7.65 21.61
N PRO A 24 -18.35 -8.19 22.84
CA PRO A 24 -18.39 -7.37 24.04
C PRO A 24 -17.41 -6.19 23.93
N PRO A 25 -17.77 -5.01 24.46
CA PRO A 25 -16.87 -3.87 24.48
C PRO A 25 -15.55 -4.29 25.14
N GLU A 26 -14.42 -3.77 24.64
CA GLU A 26 -13.12 -4.14 25.22
C GLU A 26 -13.12 -3.82 26.70
N LEU A 27 -13.05 -4.87 27.52
CA LEU A 27 -12.99 -4.75 28.96
C LEU A 27 -11.59 -4.28 29.33
N GLN A 28 -11.42 -2.95 29.29
CA GLN A 28 -10.30 -2.29 29.94
C GLN A 28 -10.53 -2.49 31.45
N HIS A 29 -9.77 -3.41 32.05
CA HIS A 29 -9.70 -3.71 33.49
C HIS A 29 -10.75 -4.69 34.05
N ILE A 30 -10.62 -5.99 33.72
CA ILE A 30 -11.28 -7.07 34.48
C ILE A 30 -10.40 -7.42 35.69
N GLY A 31 -10.78 -7.01 36.90
CA GLY A 31 -10.19 -7.49 38.15
C GLY A 31 -9.83 -6.41 39.19
N LEU A 32 -9.83 -6.82 40.47
CA LEU A 32 -9.46 -6.04 41.66
C LEU A 32 -7.92 -5.84 41.78
N GLY A 33 -7.28 -5.33 40.73
CA GLY A 33 -5.85 -5.04 40.68
C GLY A 33 -5.54 -3.55 40.53
N ALA A 34 -4.30 -3.14 40.83
CA ALA A 34 -3.86 -1.75 40.68
C ALA A 34 -3.94 -1.30 39.21
N ARG A 35 -4.83 -0.35 38.94
CA ARG A 35 -5.12 0.18 37.61
C ARG A 35 -3.99 1.13 37.21
N THR A 36 -3.25 0.79 36.14
CA THR A 36 -2.22 1.68 35.58
C THR A 36 -2.58 2.11 34.17
N PHE A 37 -2.16 3.32 33.79
CA PHE A 37 -2.46 3.88 32.48
C PHE A 37 -1.73 3.14 31.35
N LYS A 38 -2.41 3.03 30.21
CA LYS A 38 -1.90 2.42 28.98
C LYS A 38 -0.71 3.25 28.47
N LYS A 39 0.50 2.66 28.50
CA LYS A 39 1.77 3.36 28.20
C LYS A 39 2.08 3.53 26.69
N ARG A 40 1.21 3.07 25.79
CA ARG A 40 1.39 3.18 24.34
C ARG A 40 0.11 3.66 23.67
N SER A 41 0.22 4.70 22.83
CA SER A 41 -0.80 5.10 21.85
C SER A 41 -0.73 4.17 20.63
N GLY A 42 -1.47 3.06 20.69
CA GLY A 42 -1.80 2.25 19.52
C GLY A 42 -3.29 2.44 19.20
N PRO A 43 -3.70 2.36 17.92
CA PRO A 43 -5.07 2.68 17.53
C PRO A 43 -6.03 1.82 18.33
N GLU A 44 -6.88 2.49 19.12
CA GLU A 44 -7.93 1.91 19.95
C GLU A 44 -9.04 1.26 19.10
N ASN A 45 -8.97 1.48 17.78
CA ASN A 45 -9.87 0.97 16.77
C ASN A 45 -9.13 -0.08 15.95
N LYS A 46 -8.90 -1.26 16.52
CA LYS A 46 -8.58 -2.41 15.68
C LYS A 46 -9.89 -2.79 15.01
N ASP A 47 -10.08 -2.38 13.76
CA ASP A 47 -11.26 -2.68 12.95
C ASP A 47 -11.63 -4.16 13.10
N ARG A 48 -12.66 -4.42 13.92
CA ARG A 48 -13.15 -5.79 14.20
C ARG A 48 -14.03 -6.29 13.05
N SER A 49 -14.45 -5.38 12.18
CA SER A 49 -15.30 -5.57 10.99
C SER A 49 -14.72 -6.53 9.94
N ILE A 50 -13.42 -6.85 10.02
CA ILE A 50 -12.79 -7.80 9.11
C ILE A 50 -13.36 -9.22 9.28
N TRP A 51 -13.83 -9.57 10.50
CA TRP A 51 -14.34 -10.91 10.80
C TRP A 51 -15.74 -10.93 11.43
N THR A 52 -16.20 -9.87 12.08
CA THR A 52 -17.56 -9.85 12.68
C THR A 52 -18.67 -9.39 11.73
N ASP A 53 -18.34 -8.85 10.57
CA ASP A 53 -19.34 -8.20 9.71
C ASP A 53 -19.84 -9.11 8.59
N THR A 54 -21.17 -9.22 8.48
CA THR A 54 -21.83 -9.84 7.32
C THR A 54 -21.65 -8.91 6.11
N PRO A 55 -21.54 -9.42 4.86
CA PRO A 55 -21.37 -8.56 3.68
C PRO A 55 -22.40 -7.41 3.56
N ALA A 56 -23.66 -7.65 3.94
CA ALA A 56 -24.70 -6.64 3.97
C ALA A 56 -24.49 -5.55 5.04
N ASP A 57 -23.89 -5.90 6.18
CA ASP A 57 -23.57 -4.95 7.24
C ASP A 57 -22.33 -4.12 6.90
N ARG A 58 -21.37 -4.72 6.18
CA ARG A 58 -20.19 -4.03 5.66
C ARG A 58 -20.55 -2.93 4.69
N GLU A 59 -21.48 -3.19 3.76
CA GLU A 59 -21.96 -2.19 2.80
C GLU A 59 -22.69 -1.04 3.51
N ARG A 60 -23.52 -1.33 4.53
CA ARG A 60 -24.21 -0.31 5.32
C ARG A 60 -23.23 0.56 6.12
N LYS A 61 -22.23 -0.05 6.77
CA LYS A 61 -21.20 0.67 7.53
C LYS A 61 -20.31 1.50 6.62
N GLU A 62 -19.93 0.99 5.45
CA GLU A 62 -19.13 1.74 4.47
C GLU A 62 -19.90 2.95 3.93
N CYS A 63 -21.20 2.83 3.65
CA CYS A 63 -22.04 3.98 3.27
C CYS A 63 -22.11 5.05 4.36
N LEU A 64 -22.09 4.67 5.64
CA LEU A 64 -22.11 5.61 6.76
C LEU A 64 -20.73 6.27 6.98
N GLU A 65 -19.64 5.52 6.86
CA GLU A 65 -18.28 6.05 7.01
C GLU A 65 -17.90 6.98 5.85
N ARG A 66 -18.31 6.66 4.62
CA ARG A 66 -18.13 7.55 3.46
C ARG A 66 -18.87 8.88 3.64
N LYS A 67 -20.03 8.89 4.30
CA LYS A 67 -20.77 10.12 4.63
C LYS A 67 -20.08 10.94 5.72
N LYS A 68 -19.44 10.30 6.69
CA LYS A 68 -18.69 10.97 7.77
C LYS A 68 -17.33 11.51 7.31
N LYS A 69 -16.59 10.75 6.49
CA LYS A 69 -15.28 11.16 5.96
C LYS A 69 -15.33 12.37 5.02
N GLY A 70 -16.47 12.64 4.40
CA GLY A 70 -16.65 13.82 3.54
C GLY A 70 -16.50 15.17 4.26
N GLU A 71 -16.58 15.20 5.59
CA GLU A 71 -16.51 16.44 6.38
C GLU A 71 -15.16 16.66 7.12
N SER A 72 -14.32 15.62 7.30
CA SER A 72 -13.16 15.69 8.20
C SER A 72 -11.78 15.61 7.55
N GLU A 73 -11.67 15.37 6.25
CA GLU A 73 -10.39 15.31 5.53
C GLU A 73 -10.12 16.64 4.80
N GLN A 74 -9.98 17.73 5.55
CA GLN A 74 -9.18 18.88 5.11
C GLN A 74 -7.78 18.68 5.69
N ASP A 75 -6.82 18.50 4.78
CA ASP A 75 -5.42 18.18 5.04
C ASP A 75 -4.81 19.02 6.17
N SER A 76 -4.61 18.43 7.34
CA SER A 76 -3.67 18.97 8.32
C SER A 76 -2.27 18.67 7.82
N ALA A 77 -1.79 19.48 6.87
CA ALA A 77 -0.38 19.50 6.52
C ALA A 77 0.44 19.61 7.83
N PRO A 78 1.48 18.78 8.04
CA PRO A 78 2.29 18.86 9.24
C PRO A 78 2.74 20.31 9.45
N GLN A 79 2.41 20.89 10.62
CA GLN A 79 2.89 22.22 10.97
C GLN A 79 4.42 22.15 11.11
N VAL A 80 5.13 22.40 10.01
CA VAL A 80 6.58 22.51 10.02
C VAL A 80 6.92 23.75 10.83
N PHE A 81 7.64 23.58 11.94
CA PHE A 81 8.07 24.70 12.76
C PHE A 81 8.92 25.68 11.94
N PRO A 82 8.82 26.99 12.17
CA PRO A 82 9.58 27.99 11.41
C PRO A 82 11.09 27.74 11.46
N LYS A 83 11.60 27.20 12.57
CA LYS A 83 13.02 26.81 12.74
C LYS A 83 13.47 25.72 11.76
N ASP A 84 12.61 24.74 11.49
CA ASP A 84 12.94 23.63 10.58
C ASP A 84 13.00 24.13 9.13
N ARG A 85 12.15 25.11 8.77
CA ARG A 85 12.19 25.78 7.47
C ARG A 85 13.50 26.54 7.27
N GLU A 86 13.89 27.37 8.25
CA GLU A 86 15.17 28.10 8.19
C GLU A 86 16.38 27.17 8.11
N MET A 87 16.34 26.05 8.84
CA MET A 87 17.40 25.05 8.81
C MET A 87 17.46 24.36 7.44
N ALA A 88 16.31 24.00 6.86
CA ALA A 88 16.24 23.41 5.53
C ALA A 88 16.79 24.36 4.46
N GLU A 89 16.48 25.65 4.52
CA GLU A 89 17.01 26.66 3.60
C GLU A 89 18.53 26.85 3.73
N LYS A 90 19.07 26.82 4.94
CA LYS A 90 20.53 26.89 5.16
C LYS A 90 21.23 25.67 4.56
N VAL A 91 20.65 24.49 4.75
CA VAL A 91 21.18 23.23 4.20
C VAL A 91 21.07 23.20 2.67
N SER A 92 19.97 23.68 2.08
CA SER A 92 19.82 23.73 0.62
C SER A 92 20.85 24.66 -0.02
N LYS A 93 21.03 25.88 0.51
CA LYS A 93 22.05 26.84 0.04
C LYS A 93 23.48 26.27 0.11
N TYR A 94 23.79 25.54 1.18
CA TYR A 94 25.09 24.88 1.29
C TYR A 94 25.24 23.74 0.27
N ASN A 95 24.21 22.91 0.10
CA ASN A 95 24.25 21.80 -0.85
C ASN A 95 24.39 22.29 -2.29
N GLU A 96 23.72 23.37 -2.68
CA GLU A 96 23.81 23.95 -4.03
C GLU A 96 25.22 24.44 -4.39
N SER A 97 25.97 24.96 -3.41
CA SER A 97 27.30 25.56 -3.66
C SER A 97 28.46 24.61 -3.44
N LYS A 98 28.34 23.64 -2.52
CA LYS A 98 29.44 22.76 -2.10
C LYS A 98 29.24 21.30 -2.48
N ARG A 99 28.01 20.86 -2.74
CA ARG A 99 27.70 19.45 -3.00
C ARG A 99 27.39 19.25 -4.48
N ALA A 100 27.93 18.19 -5.06
CA ALA A 100 27.49 17.73 -6.37
C ALA A 100 26.04 17.23 -6.29
N GLU A 101 25.37 17.20 -7.44
CA GLU A 101 24.00 16.72 -7.56
C GLU A 101 23.82 15.31 -7.00
N SER A 102 22.69 15.07 -6.33
CA SER A 102 22.34 13.76 -5.81
C SER A 102 22.19 12.73 -6.94
N LEU A 103 22.49 11.46 -6.67
CA LEU A 103 22.27 10.38 -7.62
C LEU A 103 20.82 10.33 -8.11
N MET A 104 19.86 10.63 -7.22
CA MET A 104 18.43 10.69 -7.56
C MET A 104 18.13 11.83 -8.51
N THR A 105 18.65 13.04 -8.24
CA THR A 105 18.45 14.20 -9.12
C THR A 105 19.11 13.99 -10.48
N LEU A 106 20.29 13.36 -10.51
CA LEU A 106 20.96 12.98 -11.76
C LEU A 106 20.12 11.97 -12.57
N HIS A 107 19.52 10.99 -11.90
CA HIS A 107 18.65 10.02 -12.55
C HIS A 107 17.39 10.69 -13.12
N GLU A 108 16.74 11.56 -12.34
CA GLU A 108 15.58 12.33 -12.80
C GLU A 108 15.90 13.22 -14.01
N LYS A 109 17.04 13.93 -13.98
CA LYS A 109 17.50 14.74 -15.12
C LYS A 109 17.71 13.88 -16.35
N LYS A 110 18.39 12.74 -16.23
CA LYS A 110 18.57 11.78 -17.34
C LYS A 110 17.25 11.26 -17.88
N MET A 111 16.27 10.98 -17.02
CA MET A 111 14.94 10.53 -17.48
C MET A 111 14.19 11.65 -18.21
N LYS A 112 14.27 12.89 -17.70
CA LYS A 112 13.67 14.07 -18.34
C LYS A 112 14.32 14.39 -19.69
N GLU A 113 15.65 14.33 -19.78
CA GLU A 113 16.39 14.51 -21.05
C GLU A 113 15.99 13.45 -22.08
N LYS A 114 15.96 12.17 -21.69
CA LYS A 114 15.48 11.08 -22.56
C LYS A 114 14.04 11.28 -23.03
N ALA A 115 13.18 11.83 -22.17
CA ALA A 115 11.80 12.13 -22.54
C ALA A 115 11.73 13.30 -23.53
N LYS A 116 12.50 14.37 -23.32
CA LYS A 116 12.61 15.50 -24.25
C LYS A 116 13.18 15.09 -25.60
N GLU A 117 14.25 14.28 -25.62
CA GLU A 117 14.83 13.76 -26.86
C GLU A 117 13.84 12.89 -27.66
N LYS A 118 12.92 12.19 -26.98
CA LYS A 118 11.83 11.46 -27.63
C LYS A 118 10.71 12.37 -28.13
N ALA A 119 10.46 13.49 -27.45
CA ALA A 119 9.43 14.47 -27.82
C ALA A 119 9.90 15.41 -28.95
N ASP A 120 11.18 15.76 -29.00
CA ASP A 120 11.78 16.60 -30.05
C ASP A 120 11.92 15.87 -31.38
N LYS A 121 11.86 14.53 -31.38
CA LYS A 121 11.76 13.74 -32.61
C LYS A 121 10.32 13.85 -33.13
N PRO A 122 10.08 14.38 -34.35
CA PRO A 122 8.74 14.45 -34.89
C PRO A 122 8.17 13.03 -34.95
N VAL A 123 7.05 12.82 -34.25
CA VAL A 123 6.40 11.52 -34.20
C VAL A 123 5.66 11.33 -35.52
N GLU A 124 6.39 10.82 -36.52
CA GLU A 124 5.76 10.23 -37.70
C GLU A 124 4.92 9.03 -37.27
N ARG A 125 3.80 8.80 -37.98
CA ARG A 125 2.91 7.66 -37.70
C ARG A 125 3.67 6.35 -37.95
N ARG A 126 4.18 5.77 -36.88
CA ARG A 126 4.79 4.44 -36.85
C ARG A 126 3.68 3.37 -36.92
N PRO A 127 3.85 2.27 -37.68
CA PRO A 127 2.95 1.13 -37.60
C PRO A 127 2.99 0.49 -36.19
N PHE A 128 1.88 -0.15 -35.80
CA PHE A 128 1.79 -0.85 -34.51
C PHE A 128 2.83 -1.97 -34.43
N ASP A 129 3.63 -1.95 -33.37
CA ASP A 129 4.62 -2.97 -33.07
C ASP A 129 4.20 -3.70 -31.80
N ARG A 130 3.93 -5.00 -31.90
CA ARG A 130 3.50 -5.81 -30.77
C ARG A 130 4.51 -5.74 -29.61
N ASP A 131 5.81 -5.77 -29.85
CA ASP A 131 6.78 -5.84 -28.75
C ASP A 131 6.97 -4.49 -28.05
N ALA A 132 6.85 -3.39 -28.79
CA ALA A 132 6.96 -2.04 -28.25
C ALA A 132 5.65 -1.53 -27.61
N ASP A 133 4.52 -1.80 -28.28
CA ASP A 133 3.22 -1.21 -27.97
C ASP A 133 2.37 -2.14 -27.12
N LEU A 134 2.47 -3.47 -27.34
CA LEU A 134 1.82 -4.47 -26.48
C LEU A 134 2.79 -4.86 -25.37
N GLN A 135 2.70 -4.18 -24.23
CA GLN A 135 3.50 -4.47 -23.02
C GLN A 135 3.09 -5.78 -22.31
N VAL A 136 2.73 -6.82 -23.06
CA VAL A 136 2.29 -8.11 -22.53
C VAL A 136 3.49 -9.03 -22.37
N ASN A 137 3.66 -9.60 -21.18
CA ASN A 137 4.76 -10.50 -20.81
C ASN A 137 6.16 -9.91 -21.04
N ARG A 138 6.38 -8.68 -20.57
CA ARG A 138 7.72 -8.11 -20.42
C ARG A 138 8.51 -8.90 -19.38
N PHE A 139 9.11 -10.02 -19.80
CA PHE A 139 10.36 -10.42 -19.18
C PHE A 139 11.28 -9.21 -19.29
N ASP A 140 11.59 -8.61 -18.14
CA ASP A 140 12.52 -7.51 -18.01
C ASP A 140 13.76 -7.84 -18.85
N GLU A 141 14.28 -6.89 -19.63
CA GLU A 141 15.47 -7.11 -20.44
C GLU A 141 16.61 -7.66 -19.57
N ALA A 142 16.69 -7.21 -18.32
CA ALA A 142 17.61 -7.76 -17.34
C ALA A 142 17.36 -9.25 -17.05
N GLN A 143 16.10 -9.70 -16.96
CA GLN A 143 15.76 -11.11 -16.80
C GLN A 143 16.11 -11.94 -18.04
N LYS A 144 15.87 -11.41 -19.25
CA LYS A 144 16.29 -12.07 -20.51
C LYS A 144 17.80 -12.22 -20.59
N GLN A 145 18.55 -11.15 -20.29
CA GLN A 145 20.02 -11.17 -20.29
C GLN A 145 20.57 -12.12 -19.22
N ARG A 146 19.94 -12.17 -18.04
CA ARG A 146 20.30 -13.15 -17.00
C ARG A 146 20.06 -14.59 -17.45
N LEU A 147 18.94 -14.86 -18.13
CA LEU A 147 18.65 -16.20 -18.65
C LEU A 147 19.68 -16.61 -19.71
N LEU A 148 20.04 -15.68 -20.61
CA LEU A 148 21.04 -15.90 -21.66
C LEU A 148 22.45 -16.14 -21.10
N LYS A 149 22.84 -15.39 -20.05
CA LYS A 149 24.10 -15.64 -19.33
C LYS A 149 24.10 -17.00 -18.63
N LYS A 150 23.00 -17.32 -17.94
CA LYS A 150 22.84 -18.63 -17.28
C LYS A 150 22.92 -19.79 -18.27
N SER A 151 22.36 -19.66 -19.48
CA SER A 151 22.44 -20.70 -20.50
C SER A 151 23.84 -20.84 -21.07
N GLN A 152 24.58 -19.74 -21.24
CA GLN A 152 25.98 -19.75 -21.70
C GLN A 152 26.89 -20.56 -20.75
N GLU A 153 26.65 -20.46 -19.44
CA GLU A 153 27.42 -21.17 -18.42
C GLU A 153 27.06 -22.66 -18.31
N LEU A 154 25.98 -23.16 -18.93
CA LEU A 154 25.57 -24.57 -18.79
C LEU A 154 26.65 -25.56 -19.27
N ASN A 155 27.40 -25.18 -20.31
CA ASN A 155 28.47 -26.03 -20.86
C ASN A 155 29.64 -26.22 -19.89
N THR A 156 29.88 -25.27 -18.98
CA THR A 156 30.98 -25.33 -18.01
C THR A 156 30.52 -25.68 -16.59
N ARG A 157 29.24 -25.49 -16.27
CA ARG A 157 28.66 -25.81 -14.95
C ARG A 157 28.76 -27.28 -14.56
N PHE A 158 28.75 -28.18 -15.54
CA PHE A 158 28.94 -29.63 -15.34
C PHE A 158 30.29 -30.12 -15.87
N SER A 159 31.18 -29.20 -16.27
CA SER A 159 32.54 -29.59 -16.63
C SER A 159 33.31 -29.92 -15.35
N HIS A 160 34.06 -31.03 -15.39
CA HIS A 160 34.85 -31.50 -14.27
C HIS A 160 35.89 -30.43 -13.90
N SER A 161 35.81 -29.86 -12.69
CA SER A 161 36.87 -29.01 -12.18
C SER A 161 38.12 -29.85 -11.96
N LYS A 162 39.26 -29.46 -12.54
CA LYS A 162 40.56 -30.13 -12.31
C LYS A 162 40.93 -30.25 -10.83
N ASP A 163 40.41 -29.36 -9.98
CA ASP A 163 40.76 -29.26 -8.56
C ASP A 163 39.80 -30.00 -7.61
N ARG A 164 38.66 -30.51 -8.08
CA ARG A 164 37.78 -31.36 -7.26
C ARG A 164 37.45 -32.61 -8.02
N MET A 165 37.95 -33.75 -7.52
CA MET A 165 37.62 -35.09 -8.02
C MET A 165 36.15 -35.48 -7.83
N PHE A 166 35.34 -34.64 -7.18
CA PHE A 166 33.92 -34.89 -6.93
C PHE A 166 33.08 -33.63 -7.13
N LEU A 167 32.19 -33.68 -8.12
CA LEU A 167 30.77 -33.38 -7.98
C LEU A 167 30.01 -34.65 -8.40
#